data_AF-A0A2K1QTB0-F1
#
_entry.id   AF-A0A2K1QTB0-F1
#
_cell.length_a   1.000
_cell.length_b   1.000
_cell.length_c   1.000
_cell.angle_alpha   90.00
_cell.angle_beta   90.00
_cell.angle_gamma   90.00
#
_symmetry.space_group_name_H-M   'P 1'
#
loop_
_entity.id
_entity.type
_entity.pdbx_description
1 polymer ?
#
loop_
_entity_poly.entity_id
_entity_poly.type
_entity_poly.pdbx_seq_one_letter_code
_entity_poly.pdbx_strand_id
1 'polypeptide(L)' 'MPTDAQIAGGHKATLNNPNSSEEAKQNSKQILDEQFNGGQTGSDEPKNPNNVAGGLKATLKNPNVSDEAKQSAQERLDKA' A
#
# COMPACT_ATOMS: atom_id res chain seq x y z
N MET A 1 -6.38 -9.19 19.78
CA MET A 1 -5.07 -9.60 19.27
C MET A 1 -4.69 -8.66 18.14
N PRO A 2 -3.41 -8.24 18.01
CA PRO A 2 -2.99 -7.42 16.88
C PRO A 2 -3.23 -8.17 15.57
N THR A 3 -3.66 -7.44 14.53
CA THR A 3 -3.81 -8.01 13.18
C THR A 3 -2.44 -8.15 12.52
N ASP A 4 -2.34 -9.04 11.54
CA ASP A 4 -1.12 -9.21 10.73
C ASP A 4 -0.65 -7.89 10.12
N ALA A 5 -1.59 -7.03 9.73
CA ALA A 5 -1.29 -5.67 9.27
C ALA A 5 -0.66 -4.78 10.33
N GLN A 6 -1.12 -4.88 11.58
CA GLN A 6 -0.52 -4.16 12.71
C GLN A 6 0.87 -4.69 13.03
N ILE A 7 1.09 -6.01 12.97
CA ILE A 7 2.39 -6.63 13.23
C ILE A 7 3.42 -6.24 12.15
N ALA A 8 3.06 -6.38 10.87
CA ALA A 8 3.92 -5.94 9.77
C ALA A 8 4.19 -4.43 9.80
N GLY A 9 3.20 -3.62 10.19
CA GLY A 9 3.37 -2.19 10.39
C GLY A 9 4.44 -1.88 11.44
N GLY A 10 4.48 -2.62 12.54
CA GLY A 10 5.50 -2.52 13.57
C GLY A 10 6.91 -2.82 13.05
N HIS A 11 7.09 -3.92 12.32
CA HIS A 11 8.38 -4.25 11.70
C HIS A 11 8.84 -3.20 10.68
N LYS A 12 7.91 -2.62 9.91
CA LYS A 12 8.22 -1.53 8.97
C LYS A 12 8.62 -0.25 9.71
N ALA A 13 8.04 0.02 10.88
CA ALA A 13 8.47 1.12 11.73
C ALA A 13 9.89 0.91 12.25
N THR A 14 10.24 -0.32 12.68
CA THR A 14 11.60 -0.67 13.10
C THR A 14 12.64 -0.43 11.99
N LEU A 15 12.30 -0.74 10.73
CA LEU A 15 13.18 -0.50 9.59
C LEU A 15 13.49 1.00 9.36
N ASN A 16 12.50 1.86 9.56
CA ASN A 16 12.63 3.30 9.34
C ASN A 16 13.13 4.06 10.58
N ASN A 17 13.18 3.42 11.74
CA ASN A 17 13.62 4.07 12.97
C ASN A 17 15.15 4.25 12.95
N PRO A 18 15.66 5.50 12.92
CA PRO A 18 17.10 5.74 12.91
C PRO A 18 17.79 5.31 14.21
N ASN A 19 17.04 5.16 15.31
CA ASN A 19 17.56 4.70 16.60
C ASN A 19 17.54 3.18 16.75
N SER A 20 17.05 2.43 15.74
CA SER A 20 17.07 0.98 15.76
C SER A 20 18.41 0.43 15.28
N SER A 21 18.91 -0.60 15.95
CA SER A 21 20.14 -1.31 15.58
C SER A 21 19.99 -2.01 14.23
N GLU A 22 21.11 -2.19 13.51
CA GLU A 22 21.14 -2.87 12.22
C GLU A 22 20.64 -4.32 12.31
N GLU A 23 20.99 -5.05 13.37
CA GLU A 23 20.47 -6.41 13.63
C GLU A 23 18.94 -6.43 13.77
N ALA A 24 18.37 -5.46 14.47
CA ALA A 24 16.91 -5.36 14.67
C ALA A 24 16.19 -5.04 13.35
N LYS A 25 16.80 -4.21 12.50
CA LYS A 25 16.29 -3.93 11.16
C LYS A 25 16.37 -5.16 10.27
N GLN A 26 17.50 -5.87 10.25
CA GLN A 26 17.67 -7.07 9.44
C GLN A 26 16.67 -8.16 9.84
N ASN A 27 16.50 -8.41 11.13
CA ASN A 27 15.50 -9.36 11.64
C ASN A 27 14.08 -8.94 11.25
N SER A 28 13.73 -7.66 11.41
CA SER A 28 12.42 -7.13 10.99
C SER A 28 12.19 -7.27 9.49
N LYS A 29 13.24 -7.10 8.68
CA LYS A 29 13.18 -7.29 7.22
C LYS A 29 12.91 -8.74 6.86
N GLN A 30 13.59 -9.69 7.51
CA GLN A 30 13.39 -11.13 7.29
C GLN A 30 11.96 -11.55 7.65
N ILE A 31 11.47 -11.14 8.82
CA ILE A 31 10.09 -11.44 9.25
C ILE A 31 9.07 -10.85 8.27
N LEU A 32 9.28 -9.61 7.81
CA LEU A 32 8.42 -8.99 6.80
C LEU A 32 8.37 -9.77 5.50
N ASP A 33 9.51 -10.27 5.03
CA ASP A 33 9.63 -11.03 3.79
C ASP A 33 9.00 -12.42 3.92
N GLU A 34 9.36 -13.17 4.97
CA GLU A 34 8.93 -14.55 5.18
C GLU A 34 7.46 -14.67 5.60
N GLN A 35 6.97 -13.76 6.46
CA GLN A 35 5.65 -13.90 7.09
C GLN A 35 4.60 -12.93 6.56
N PHE A 36 5.02 -11.80 5.98
CA PHE A 36 4.11 -10.72 5.57
C PHE A 36 4.27 -10.30 4.10
N ASN A 37 4.85 -11.18 3.28
CA ASN A 37 5.05 -10.97 1.84
C ASN A 37 5.70 -9.59 1.54
N GLY A 38 6.79 -9.28 2.25
CA GLY A 38 7.49 -8.00 2.15
C GLY A 38 6.78 -6.82 2.83
N GLY A 39 5.81 -7.08 3.71
CA GLY A 39 4.98 -6.04 4.35
C GLY A 39 3.85 -5.53 3.46
N GLN A 40 3.41 -6.35 2.50
CA GLN A 40 2.13 -6.17 1.81
C GLN A 40 1.03 -6.75 2.70
N THR A 41 0.61 -5.97 3.70
CA THR A 41 -0.51 -6.32 4.58
C THR A 41 -1.78 -5.53 4.25
N GLY A 42 -1.89 -5.07 3.01
CA GLY A 42 -3.20 -4.75 2.48
C GLY A 42 -3.88 -6.08 2.20
N SER A 43 -5.04 -6.32 2.81
CA SER A 43 -5.87 -7.46 2.47
C SER A 43 -5.91 -7.60 0.95
N ASP A 44 -5.46 -8.72 0.39
CA ASP A 44 -5.72 -9.14 -1.00
C ASP A 44 -7.23 -9.37 -1.25
N GLU A 45 -8.07 -8.80 -0.40
CA GLU A 45 -9.49 -8.74 -0.59
C GLU A 45 -9.75 -7.82 -1.78
N PRO A 46 -10.48 -8.30 -2.80
CA PRO A 46 -10.76 -7.50 -3.98
C PRO A 46 -11.39 -6.19 -3.55
N LYS A 47 -10.69 -5.08 -3.81
CA LYS A 47 -11.20 -3.75 -3.53
C LYS A 47 -12.58 -3.63 -4.16
N ASN A 48 -13.54 -3.12 -3.39
CA ASN A 48 -14.89 -2.95 -3.90
C ASN A 48 -14.83 -2.13 -5.21
N PRO A 49 -15.36 -2.65 -6.33
CA PRO A 49 -15.21 -2.02 -7.64
C PRO A 49 -15.77 -0.60 -7.66
N ASN A 50 -16.81 -0.31 -6.86
CA ASN A 50 -17.36 1.04 -6.73
C ASN A 50 -16.37 2.01 -6.06
N ASN A 51 -15.58 1.55 -5.09
CA ASN A 51 -14.55 2.39 -4.46
C ASN A 51 -13.39 2.66 -5.42
N VAL A 52 -13.02 1.66 -6.24
CA VAL A 52 -12.01 1.84 -7.28
C VAL A 52 -12.49 2.86 -8.32
N ALA A 53 -13.70 2.68 -8.86
CA ALA A 53 -14.28 3.61 -9.81
C ALA A 53 -14.45 5.02 -9.22
N GLY A 54 -14.83 5.13 -7.94
CA GLY A 54 -14.92 6.40 -7.23
C GLY A 54 -13.57 7.13 -7.15
N GLY A 55 -12.51 6.41 -6.80
CA GLY A 55 -11.16 6.96 -6.75
C GLY A 55 -10.65 7.43 -8.12
N LEU A 56 -10.87 6.63 -9.17
CA LEU A 56 -10.49 7.01 -10.53
C LEU A 56 -11.26 8.25 -11.01
N LYS A 57 -12.57 8.35 -10.70
CA LYS A 57 -13.37 9.56 -11.00
C LYS A 57 -12.86 10.78 -10.24
N ALA A 58 -12.39 10.61 -9.01
CA ALA A 58 -11.78 11.69 -8.24
C ALA A 58 -10.48 12.18 -8.90
N THR A 59 -9.64 11.26 -9.40
CA THR A 59 -8.43 11.61 -10.18
C THR A 59 -8.79 12.45 -11.41
N LEU A 60 -9.83 12.09 -12.16
CA LEU A 60 -10.25 12.86 -13.34
C LEU A 60 -10.68 14.30 -13.01
N LYS A 61 -11.33 14.50 -11.85
CA LYS A 61 -11.82 15.81 -11.42
C LYS A 61 -10.76 16.66 -10.71
N ASN A 62 -9.63 16.07 -10.31
CA ASN A 62 -8.63 16.79 -9.55
C ASN A 62 -7.80 17.70 -10.48
N PRO A 63 -7.77 19.03 -10.27
CA PRO A 63 -6.95 19.93 -11.08
C PRO A 63 -5.45 19.78 -10.81
N ASN A 64 -5.06 19.20 -9.67
CA ASN A 64 -3.66 19.05 -9.25
C ASN A 64 -3.01 17.74 -9.73
N VAL A 65 -3.69 16.94 -10.56
CA VAL A 65 -3.08 15.75 -11.16
C VAL A 65 -2.73 16.00 -12.61
N SER A 66 -1.65 15.36 -13.06
CA SER A 66 -1.15 15.44 -14.44
C SER A 66 -2.15 14.86 -15.44
N ASP A 67 -2.09 15.33 -16.69
CA ASP A 67 -2.98 14.83 -17.76
C ASP A 67 -2.77 13.34 -18.04
N GLU A 68 -1.53 12.85 -17.96
CA GLU A 68 -1.22 11.42 -18.09
C GLU A 68 -1.91 10.57 -17.00
N ALA A 69 -1.94 11.07 -15.76
CA ALA A 69 -2.63 10.42 -14.65
C ALA A 69 -4.15 10.40 -14.87
N LYS A 70 -4.71 11.46 -15.47
CA LYS A 70 -6.13 11.51 -15.85
C LYS A 70 -6.44 10.52 -16.98
N GLN A 71 -5.63 10.48 -18.04
CA GLN A 71 -5.83 9.52 -19.13
C GLN A 71 -5.77 8.07 -18.63
N SER A 72 -4.78 7.74 -17.81
CA SER A 72 -4.67 6.41 -17.20
C SER A 72 -5.90 6.07 -16.32
N ALA A 73 -6.37 7.03 -15.53
CA ALA A 73 -7.57 6.84 -14.72
C ALA A 73 -8.85 6.64 -15.55
N GLN A 74 -8.95 7.34 -16.68
CA GLN A 74 -10.06 7.21 -17.62
C GLN A 74 -10.06 5.86 -18.33
N GLU A 75 -8.90 5.41 -18.83
CA GLU A 75 -8.78 4.10 -19.48
C GLU A 75 -9.15 2.96 -18.51
N ARG A 76 -8.72 3.06 -17.25
CA ARG A 76 -9.06 2.08 -16.22
C ARG A 76 -10.52 2.11 -15.81
N LEU A 77 -11.22 3.24 -15.95
CA LEU A 77 -12.65 3.33 -15.73
C LEU A 77 -13.47 2.73 -16.87
N ASP A 78 -12.97 2.82 -18.11
CA ASP A 78 -13.62 2.26 -19.29
C ASP A 78 -13.48 0.73 -19.34
N LYS A 79 -12.36 0.20 -18.84
CA LYS A 79 -12.06 -1.23 -18.75
C LYS A 79 -12.64 -1.94 -17.51
N ALA A 80 -13.28 -1.21 -16.58
CA ALA A 80 -13.79 -1.74 -15.30
C ALA A 80 -15.30 -2.00 -15.36
#